data_AF-A0A9X2CUJ7-F1
#
_entry.id   AF-A0A9X2CUJ7-F1
#
_cell.length_a   1.000
_cell.length_b   1.000
_cell.length_c   1.000
_cell.angle_alpha   90.00
_cell.angle_beta   90.00
_cell.angle_gamma   90.00
#
_symmetry.space_group_name_H-M   'P 1'
#
loop_
_entity.id
_entity.type
_entity.pdbx_description
1 polymer ?
#
loop_
_entity_poly.entity_id
_entity_poly.type
_entity_poly.pdbx_seq_one_letter_code
_entity_poly.pdbx_strand_id
1 'polypeptide(L)'
;MSESTARSIEATIPQVPLIERFPFPFQEDSYRYSNNARALTAGKVIEITPDYHEEISKKRKLLLERPSLAFQSFQHSMEAQWEILELLMNELVSVYPNYFSFKKRGDHITFFNHLLEEKETFILGDDKSLACEPLDFIGRHVQEDLIYLGQRDGDLYMDAGQLCFPANWSIAFDLGMSYLEFHSPVPHFAESGLAAKVRNFLLRMEVGRPFTRYNWTITLDPILETFPETFDEWGKKKFELTPENVGDMVHLRVEDQRLTRLPLSNGILFSIHTDLISMKELVKNKEWSERFEKVLLDLPEYMAEYKGFSTYKELITNYLKRMNAAL
;
A
#
# COMPACT_ATOMS: atom_id res chain seq x y z
N MET A 1 45.75 16.03 12.89
CA MET A 1 44.88 15.21 12.03
C MET A 1 44.28 14.14 12.93
N SER A 2 43.11 14.40 13.51
CA SER A 2 42.36 13.40 14.27
C SER A 2 41.22 12.92 13.39
N GLU A 3 41.37 11.72 12.84
CA GLU A 3 40.25 11.00 12.23
C GLU A 3 39.20 10.75 13.31
N SER A 4 38.10 11.49 13.20
CA SER A 4 36.87 11.20 13.92
C SER A 4 36.32 9.90 13.32
N THR A 5 36.51 8.80 14.04
CA THR A 5 35.76 7.57 13.84
C THR A 5 34.30 7.87 14.16
N ALA A 6 33.55 8.27 13.13
CA ALA A 6 32.10 8.26 13.18
C ALA A 6 31.68 6.82 13.48
N ARG A 7 31.21 6.56 14.70
CA ARG A 7 30.53 5.31 15.03
C ARG A 7 29.38 5.18 14.04
N SER A 8 29.42 4.15 13.20
CA SER A 8 28.26 3.70 12.44
C SER A 8 27.18 3.37 13.45
N ILE A 9 26.20 4.26 13.59
CA ILE A 9 24.96 3.93 14.29
C ILE A 9 24.33 2.85 13.40
N GLU A 10 24.29 1.63 13.91
CA GLU A 10 23.61 0.51 13.24
C GLU A 10 22.17 0.95 12.99
N ALA A 11 21.78 1.06 11.72
CA ALA A 11 20.46 1.52 11.30
C ALA A 11 19.42 0.46 11.72
N THR A 12 18.91 0.58 12.94
CA THR A 12 17.96 -0.38 13.49
C THR A 12 16.57 0.22 13.53
N ILE A 13 15.58 -0.51 13.02
CA ILE A 13 14.17 -0.12 13.10
C ILE A 13 13.64 -0.50 14.50
N PRO A 14 13.09 0.46 15.28
CA PRO A 14 12.51 0.18 16.58
C PRO A 14 11.43 -0.90 16.46
N GLN A 15 11.54 -1.94 17.28
CA GLN A 15 10.56 -3.01 17.31
C GLN A 15 9.32 -2.54 18.08
N VAL A 16 8.25 -2.25 17.34
CA VAL A 16 6.94 -1.87 17.89
C VAL A 16 5.93 -2.98 17.55
N PRO A 17 5.23 -3.55 18.54
CA PRO A 17 4.22 -4.58 18.29
C PRO A 17 3.19 -4.14 17.27
N LEU A 18 2.81 -5.03 16.35
CA LEU A 18 1.85 -4.72 15.29
C LEU A 18 0.55 -4.15 15.86
N ILE A 19 0.01 -4.73 16.93
CA ILE A 19 -1.24 -4.27 17.55
C ILE A 19 -1.22 -2.80 18.02
N GLU A 20 -0.04 -2.24 18.30
CA GLU A 20 0.11 -0.84 18.74
C GLU A 20 0.15 0.15 17.57
N ARG A 21 0.55 -0.33 16.38
CA ARG A 21 0.68 0.51 15.17
C ARG A 21 -0.34 0.19 14.08
N PHE A 22 -1.10 -0.90 14.22
CA PHE A 22 -2.03 -1.37 13.20
C PHE A 22 -3.10 -0.30 12.92
N PRO A 23 -3.30 0.12 11.66
CA PRO A 23 -4.22 1.19 11.31
C PRO A 23 -5.68 0.70 11.30
N PHE A 24 -6.24 0.35 12.46
CA PHE A 24 -7.61 -0.17 12.54
C PHE A 24 -8.61 0.79 11.85
N PRO A 25 -9.32 0.35 10.80
CA PRO A 25 -9.90 1.27 9.82
C PRO A 25 -11.31 1.75 10.20
N PHE A 26 -11.89 1.21 11.27
CA PHE A 26 -13.29 1.44 11.64
C PHE A 26 -13.41 2.44 12.78
N GLN A 27 -14.05 3.57 12.48
CA GLN A 27 -14.39 4.61 13.46
C GLN A 27 -15.82 4.43 14.01
N GLU A 28 -16.67 3.69 13.29
CA GLU A 28 -18.06 3.42 13.64
C GLU A 28 -18.34 1.91 13.61
N ASP A 29 -19.46 1.51 14.22
CA ASP A 29 -19.91 0.11 14.28
C ASP A 29 -20.55 -0.37 12.95
N SER A 30 -20.49 0.45 11.90
CA SER A 30 -20.98 0.17 10.55
C SER A 30 -19.95 0.62 9.51
N TYR A 31 -19.94 -0.05 8.35
CA TYR A 31 -19.10 0.33 7.22
C TYR A 31 -19.94 0.51 5.95
N ARG A 32 -19.81 1.64 5.29
CA ARG A 32 -20.31 1.92 3.93
C ARG A 32 -19.23 2.64 3.13
N TYR A 33 -19.29 2.56 1.80
CA TYR A 33 -18.42 3.38 0.96
C TYR A 33 -18.66 4.87 1.23
N SER A 34 -17.58 5.60 1.47
CA SER A 34 -17.60 7.04 1.68
C SER A 34 -16.29 7.63 1.19
N ASN A 35 -16.26 8.95 1.01
CA ASN A 35 -14.98 9.65 0.85
C ASN A 35 -14.37 9.85 2.25
N ASN A 36 -13.56 8.89 2.68
CA ASN A 36 -12.87 8.89 3.97
C ASN A 36 -11.46 9.50 3.90
N ALA A 37 -11.16 10.30 2.87
CA ALA A 37 -9.89 10.99 2.75
C ALA A 37 -9.75 12.09 3.81
N ARG A 38 -8.61 12.12 4.50
CA ARG A 38 -8.21 13.15 5.46
C ARG A 38 -6.87 13.74 5.07
N ALA A 39 -6.66 15.01 5.38
CA ALA A 39 -5.38 15.66 5.11
C ALA A 39 -4.27 14.99 5.92
N LEU A 40 -3.11 14.80 5.31
CA LEU A 40 -1.94 14.17 5.90
C LEU A 40 -1.02 15.25 6.48
N THR A 41 -1.21 15.57 7.77
CA THR A 41 -0.62 16.76 8.43
C THR A 41 0.91 16.77 8.49
N ALA A 42 1.56 15.60 8.50
CA ALA A 42 3.02 15.50 8.50
C ALA A 42 3.63 15.45 7.09
N GLY A 43 2.81 15.38 6.03
CA GLY A 43 3.27 15.28 4.65
C GLY A 43 4.01 13.98 4.30
N LYS A 44 4.09 13.03 5.23
CA LYS A 44 4.84 11.77 5.12
C LYS A 44 4.10 10.77 4.24
N VAL A 45 4.56 10.55 3.01
CA VAL A 45 4.01 9.59 2.05
C VAL A 45 4.46 8.16 2.37
N ILE A 46 5.66 7.96 2.91
CA ILE A 46 6.26 6.63 3.12
C ILE A 46 6.41 6.32 4.60
N GLU A 47 6.07 5.09 4.98
CA GLU A 47 6.22 4.52 6.31
C GLU A 47 7.24 3.38 6.31
N ILE A 48 8.17 3.43 7.26
CA ILE A 48 9.13 2.36 7.54
C ILE A 48 8.76 1.72 8.86
N THR A 49 8.46 0.43 8.82
CA THR A 49 7.96 -0.37 9.94
C THR A 49 8.94 -1.51 10.28
N PRO A 50 8.77 -2.20 11.42
CA PRO A 50 9.60 -3.35 11.77
C PRO A 50 9.67 -4.46 10.70
N ASP A 51 8.67 -4.56 9.82
CA ASP A 51 8.56 -5.60 8.79
C ASP A 51 9.36 -5.26 7.51
N TYR A 52 10.02 -4.10 7.46
CA TYR A 52 10.74 -3.59 6.28
C TYR A 52 11.60 -4.65 5.57
N HIS A 53 12.47 -5.35 6.31
CA HIS A 53 13.37 -6.33 5.69
C HIS A 53 12.62 -7.51 5.06
N GLU A 54 11.57 -8.00 5.72
CA GLU A 54 10.76 -9.11 5.20
C GLU A 54 10.01 -8.67 3.94
N GLU A 55 9.33 -7.53 4.00
CA GLU A 55 8.52 -7.03 2.91
C GLU A 55 9.35 -6.62 1.70
N ILE A 56 10.48 -5.92 1.89
CA ILE A 56 11.38 -5.57 0.79
C ILE A 56 11.98 -6.82 0.15
N SER A 57 12.30 -7.85 0.94
CA SER A 57 12.78 -9.13 0.40
C SER A 57 11.72 -9.80 -0.48
N LYS A 58 10.46 -9.88 -0.01
CA LYS A 58 9.34 -10.43 -0.79
C LYS A 58 9.09 -9.63 -2.07
N LYS A 59 9.03 -8.30 -1.95
CA LYS A 59 8.84 -7.37 -3.07
C LYS A 59 9.92 -7.54 -4.14
N ARG A 60 11.20 -7.51 -3.75
CA ARG A 60 12.33 -7.68 -4.68
C ARG A 60 12.34 -9.05 -5.34
N LYS A 61 12.00 -10.10 -4.60
CA LYS A 61 11.86 -11.46 -5.16
C LYS A 61 10.77 -11.49 -6.24
N LEU A 62 9.60 -10.92 -5.96
CA LEU A 62 8.50 -10.85 -6.91
C LEU A 62 8.88 -10.05 -8.17
N LEU A 63 9.49 -8.88 -8.01
CA LEU A 63 9.94 -8.03 -9.13
C LEU A 63 11.07 -8.67 -9.95
N LEU A 64 11.81 -9.64 -9.38
CA LEU A 64 12.82 -10.40 -10.10
C LEU A 64 12.21 -11.61 -10.83
N GLU A 65 11.35 -12.37 -10.15
CA GLU A 65 10.82 -13.65 -10.65
C GLU A 65 9.60 -13.50 -11.55
N ARG A 66 8.75 -12.49 -11.30
CA ARG A 66 7.49 -12.25 -12.00
C ARG A 66 7.29 -10.74 -12.29
N PRO A 67 8.24 -10.05 -12.95
CA PRO A 67 8.19 -8.59 -13.14
C PRO A 67 6.90 -8.10 -13.80
N SER A 68 6.36 -8.84 -14.78
CA SER A 68 5.13 -8.44 -15.50
C SER A 68 3.87 -8.44 -14.64
N LEU A 69 3.86 -9.14 -13.51
CA LEU A 69 2.77 -9.06 -12.53
C LEU A 69 2.88 -7.82 -11.66
N ALA A 70 4.12 -7.41 -11.36
CA ALA A 70 4.43 -6.50 -10.27
C ALA A 70 4.80 -5.08 -10.72
N PHE A 71 5.18 -4.89 -11.99
CA PHE A 71 5.50 -3.58 -12.54
C PHE A 71 5.04 -3.45 -14.00
N GLN A 72 4.36 -2.36 -14.31
CA GLN A 72 4.00 -1.96 -15.67
C GLN A 72 4.02 -0.44 -15.78
N SER A 73 4.36 0.08 -16.95
CA SER A 73 4.35 1.52 -17.23
C SER A 73 4.17 1.81 -18.72
N PHE A 74 3.78 3.03 -19.04
CA PHE A 74 3.92 3.59 -20.38
C PHE A 74 5.12 4.52 -20.49
N GLN A 75 5.75 4.56 -21.67
CA GLN A 75 6.90 5.43 -21.93
C GLN A 75 6.66 6.91 -21.59
N HIS A 76 5.44 7.42 -21.81
CA HIS A 76 5.10 8.82 -21.53
C HIS A 76 5.04 9.15 -20.02
N SER A 77 5.06 8.15 -19.15
CA SER A 77 5.10 8.34 -17.69
C SER A 77 6.51 8.61 -17.15
N MET A 78 7.56 8.46 -17.96
CA MET A 78 8.96 8.43 -17.49
C MET A 78 9.36 9.68 -16.70
N GLU A 79 8.96 10.88 -17.16
CA GLU A 79 9.24 12.14 -16.44
C GLU A 79 8.59 12.15 -15.05
N ALA A 80 7.36 11.65 -14.93
CA ALA A 80 6.67 11.53 -13.65
C ALA A 80 7.29 10.46 -12.75
N GLN A 81 7.81 9.37 -13.32
CA GLN A 81 8.52 8.35 -12.55
C GLN A 81 9.81 8.92 -11.93
N TRP A 82 10.60 9.69 -12.69
CA TRP A 82 11.78 10.39 -12.18
C TRP A 82 11.42 11.39 -11.08
N GLU A 83 10.32 12.13 -11.27
CA GLU A 83 9.79 13.04 -10.26
C GLU A 83 9.40 12.31 -8.96
N ILE A 84 8.73 11.15 -9.07
CA ILE A 84 8.38 10.32 -7.91
C ILE A 84 9.64 9.82 -7.21
N LEU A 85 10.64 9.32 -7.95
CA LEU A 85 11.91 8.89 -7.39
C LEU A 85 12.55 10.03 -6.60
N GLU A 86 12.65 11.23 -7.17
CA GLU A 86 13.25 12.38 -6.50
C GLU A 86 12.45 12.80 -5.26
N LEU A 87 11.13 12.86 -5.36
CA LEU A 87 10.25 13.22 -4.23
C LEU A 87 10.44 12.24 -3.07
N LEU A 88 10.36 10.94 -3.34
CA LEU A 88 10.46 9.90 -2.31
C LEU A 88 11.88 9.78 -1.75
N MET A 89 12.92 9.89 -2.60
CA MET A 89 14.30 9.91 -2.14
C MET A 89 14.56 11.07 -1.17
N ASN A 90 14.06 12.27 -1.47
CA ASN A 90 14.16 13.42 -0.58
C ASN A 90 13.38 13.22 0.73
N GLU A 91 12.17 12.67 0.66
CA GLU A 91 11.38 12.35 1.85
C GLU A 91 12.11 11.34 2.74
N LEU A 92 12.57 10.22 2.18
CA LEU A 92 13.26 9.15 2.91
C LEU A 92 14.48 9.69 3.65
N VAL A 93 15.31 10.51 2.99
CA VAL A 93 16.50 11.10 3.63
C VAL A 93 16.13 12.14 4.69
N SER A 94 15.06 12.91 4.48
CA SER A 94 14.62 13.93 5.45
C SER A 94 13.95 13.32 6.68
N VAL A 95 13.11 12.30 6.51
CA VAL A 95 12.29 11.70 7.57
C VAL A 95 13.06 10.59 8.29
N TYR A 96 13.89 9.85 7.55
CA TYR A 96 14.65 8.70 8.04
C TYR A 96 16.16 8.83 7.75
N PRO A 97 16.84 9.89 8.23
CA PRO A 97 18.24 10.17 7.92
C PRO A 97 19.23 9.10 8.42
N ASN A 98 18.81 8.26 9.37
CA ASN A 98 19.59 7.13 9.87
C ASN A 98 19.48 5.90 8.94
N TYR A 99 18.46 5.84 8.09
CA TYR A 99 18.17 4.69 7.22
C TYR A 99 18.55 4.99 5.77
N PHE A 100 18.39 6.23 5.34
CA PHE A 100 18.67 6.64 3.97
C PHE A 100 19.52 7.91 3.94
N SER A 101 20.42 7.98 2.96
CA SER A 101 21.09 9.23 2.61
C SER A 101 21.38 9.27 1.13
N PHE A 102 21.70 10.45 0.59
CA PHE A 102 22.29 10.53 -0.75
C PHE A 102 23.45 11.52 -0.77
N LYS A 103 24.33 11.36 -1.76
CA LYS A 103 25.41 12.30 -2.06
C LYS A 103 25.35 12.70 -3.52
N LYS A 104 25.56 13.98 -3.81
CA LYS A 104 25.65 14.51 -5.17
C LYS A 104 27.09 14.87 -5.51
N ARG A 105 27.58 14.42 -6.67
CA ARG A 105 28.90 14.78 -7.21
C ARG A 105 28.77 15.09 -8.70
N GLY A 106 28.73 16.38 -9.04
CA GLY A 106 28.35 16.82 -10.39
C GLY A 106 26.91 16.38 -10.65
N ASP A 107 26.70 15.69 -11.77
CA ASP A 107 25.37 15.18 -12.17
C ASP A 107 25.04 13.81 -11.58
N HIS A 108 26.00 13.16 -10.93
CA HIS A 108 25.79 11.84 -10.32
C HIS A 108 25.21 11.98 -8.91
N ILE A 109 24.19 11.17 -8.63
CA ILE A 109 23.62 10.95 -7.30
C ILE A 109 23.96 9.54 -6.87
N THR A 110 24.55 9.40 -5.68
CA THR A 110 24.66 8.12 -5.00
C THR A 110 23.63 8.06 -3.89
N PHE A 111 22.61 7.23 -4.03
CA PHE A 111 21.62 6.92 -2.99
C PHE A 111 22.14 5.77 -2.12
N PHE A 112 21.99 5.88 -0.81
CA PHE A 112 22.42 4.90 0.18
C PHE A 112 21.20 4.44 0.97
N ASN A 113 21.02 3.12 1.02
CA ASN A 113 20.05 2.47 1.90
C ASN A 113 20.82 1.69 2.97
N HIS A 114 20.97 2.31 4.14
CA HIS A 114 21.75 1.76 5.25
C HIS A 114 21.09 0.57 5.92
N LEU A 115 19.77 0.41 5.77
CA LEU A 115 19.05 -0.77 6.25
C LEU A 115 19.46 -2.02 5.46
N LEU A 116 19.69 -1.89 4.15
CA LEU A 116 20.07 -3.01 3.28
C LEU A 116 21.56 -3.03 2.94
N GLU A 117 22.35 -2.14 3.55
CA GLU A 117 23.79 -1.98 3.33
C GLU A 117 24.19 -1.82 1.85
N GLU A 118 23.35 -1.13 1.07
CA GLU A 118 23.52 -0.99 -0.37
C GLU A 118 23.57 0.48 -0.80
N LYS A 119 24.07 0.69 -2.02
CA LYS A 119 24.07 2.00 -2.66
C LYS A 119 23.94 1.84 -4.17
N GLU A 120 23.27 2.81 -4.78
CA GLU A 120 23.14 2.91 -6.25
C GLU A 120 23.64 4.27 -6.69
N THR A 121 24.30 4.36 -7.85
CA THR A 121 24.73 5.65 -8.42
C THR A 121 24.17 5.83 -9.82
N PHE A 122 23.44 6.92 -10.02
CA PHE A 122 22.74 7.22 -11.26
C PHE A 122 22.76 8.73 -11.54
N ILE A 123 22.26 9.12 -12.71
CA ILE A 123 22.08 10.51 -13.13
C ILE A 123 20.58 10.77 -13.24
N LEU A 124 20.06 11.75 -12.51
CA LEU A 124 18.62 12.09 -12.57
C LEU A 124 18.21 12.43 -14.00
N GLY A 125 17.15 11.77 -14.48
CA GLY A 125 16.60 11.98 -15.82
C GLY A 125 17.34 11.24 -16.95
N ASP A 126 18.37 10.43 -16.64
CA ASP A 126 19.01 9.55 -17.62
C ASP A 126 18.55 8.11 -17.41
N ASP A 127 17.59 7.67 -18.23
CA ASP A 127 16.98 6.33 -18.19
C ASP A 127 18.00 5.19 -18.31
N LYS A 128 19.20 5.46 -18.85
CA LYS A 128 20.26 4.45 -19.00
C LYS A 128 21.16 4.33 -17.76
N SER A 129 21.01 5.24 -16.81
CA SER A 129 21.85 5.29 -15.60
C SER A 129 21.30 4.43 -14.45
N LEU A 130 20.08 3.90 -14.58
CA LEU A 130 19.46 2.93 -13.66
C LEU A 130 19.28 1.57 -14.35
N ALA A 131 19.31 0.49 -13.56
CA ALA A 131 19.09 -0.87 -14.06
C ALA A 131 17.61 -1.20 -14.34
N CYS A 132 16.69 -0.40 -13.81
CA CYS A 132 15.24 -0.50 -13.99
C CYS A 132 14.63 0.90 -14.01
N GLU A 133 13.34 1.00 -14.35
CA GLU A 133 12.66 2.29 -14.44
C GLU A 133 12.61 3.00 -13.07
N PRO A 134 12.56 4.35 -13.02
CA PRO A 134 12.71 5.09 -11.78
C PRO A 134 11.67 4.75 -10.70
N LEU A 135 10.43 4.46 -11.09
CA LEU A 135 9.37 4.07 -10.16
C LEU A 135 9.60 2.67 -9.57
N ASP A 136 10.05 1.71 -10.38
CA ASP A 136 10.46 0.38 -9.93
C ASP A 136 11.68 0.49 -9.00
N PHE A 137 12.70 1.26 -9.41
CA PHE A 137 13.91 1.46 -8.61
C PHE A 137 13.58 1.94 -7.18
N ILE A 138 12.86 3.06 -7.04
CA ILE A 138 12.54 3.60 -5.71
C ILE A 138 11.55 2.69 -4.96
N GLY A 139 10.65 2.04 -5.68
CA GLY A 139 9.69 1.09 -5.16
C GLY A 139 10.34 -0.12 -4.48
N ARG A 140 11.54 -0.53 -4.92
CA ARG A 140 12.36 -1.60 -4.30
C ARG A 140 13.00 -1.18 -2.97
N HIS A 141 12.84 0.06 -2.54
CA HIS A 141 13.37 0.58 -1.27
C HIS A 141 12.27 0.96 -0.26
N VAL A 142 10.99 0.88 -0.63
CA VAL A 142 9.85 1.27 0.23
C VAL A 142 8.83 0.13 0.36
N GLN A 143 8.12 0.07 1.48
CA GLN A 143 7.15 -1.01 1.76
C GLN A 143 5.89 -0.88 0.90
N GLU A 144 5.54 0.34 0.50
CA GLU A 144 4.33 0.66 -0.23
C GLU A 144 4.37 0.20 -1.69
N ASP A 145 3.20 -0.20 -2.19
CA ASP A 145 2.97 -0.23 -3.63
C ASP A 145 2.78 1.20 -4.14
N LEU A 146 3.36 1.49 -5.30
CA LEU A 146 3.45 2.85 -5.85
C LEU A 146 2.79 2.90 -7.22
N ILE A 147 1.72 3.67 -7.34
CA ILE A 147 0.96 3.84 -8.58
C ILE A 147 1.02 5.30 -9.00
N TYR A 148 1.28 5.54 -10.28
CA TYR A 148 1.20 6.86 -10.88
C TYR A 148 -0.11 7.00 -11.66
N LEU A 149 -0.91 7.98 -11.25
CA LEU A 149 -2.13 8.38 -11.95
C LEU A 149 -1.82 9.64 -12.78
N GLY A 150 -1.69 9.46 -14.08
CA GLY A 150 -1.51 10.56 -15.04
C GLY A 150 -2.81 11.34 -15.20
N GLN A 151 -2.72 12.67 -15.18
CA GLN A 151 -3.88 13.54 -15.37
C GLN A 151 -3.91 14.11 -16.80
N ARG A 152 -4.91 13.73 -17.59
CA ARG A 152 -5.15 14.24 -18.96
C ARG A 152 -6.64 14.23 -19.27
N ASP A 153 -7.06 15.05 -20.23
CA ASP A 153 -8.45 15.07 -20.75
C ASP A 153 -9.54 15.21 -19.67
N GLY A 154 -9.22 15.89 -18.57
CA GLY A 154 -10.13 16.05 -17.44
C GLY A 154 -10.37 14.77 -16.62
N ASP A 155 -9.48 13.78 -16.72
CA ASP A 155 -9.55 12.53 -15.96
C ASP A 155 -8.17 12.06 -15.45
N LEU A 156 -8.19 10.96 -14.70
CA LEU A 156 -7.01 10.27 -14.17
C LEU A 156 -6.90 8.89 -14.81
N TYR A 157 -5.68 8.50 -15.17
CA TYR A 157 -5.38 7.23 -15.82
C TYR A 157 -4.23 6.53 -15.11
N MET A 158 -4.32 5.23 -14.95
CA MET A 158 -3.26 4.42 -14.34
C MET A 158 -2.14 4.19 -15.38
N ASP A 159 -1.15 5.07 -15.42
CA ASP A 159 -0.15 5.08 -16.50
C ASP A 159 1.17 4.39 -16.12
N ALA A 160 1.42 4.18 -14.83
CA ALA A 160 2.50 3.34 -14.33
C ALA A 160 2.19 2.83 -12.92
N GLY A 161 2.77 1.69 -12.54
CA GLY A 161 2.65 1.18 -11.19
C GLY A 161 3.61 0.05 -10.87
N GLN A 162 4.19 0.10 -9.68
CA GLN A 162 4.78 -1.04 -8.99
C GLN A 162 3.77 -1.55 -7.96
N LEU A 163 3.11 -2.66 -8.27
CA LEU A 163 2.05 -3.27 -7.46
C LEU A 163 2.45 -4.69 -7.07
N CYS A 164 3.03 -4.86 -5.89
CA CYS A 164 3.54 -6.14 -5.39
C CYS A 164 2.58 -6.84 -4.43
N PHE A 165 1.78 -6.08 -3.69
CA PHE A 165 0.90 -6.59 -2.66
C PHE A 165 -0.55 -6.17 -2.94
N PRO A 166 -1.19 -6.57 -4.05
CA PRO A 166 -2.56 -6.17 -4.34
C PRO A 166 -3.60 -6.91 -3.50
N ALA A 167 -4.72 -6.25 -3.24
CA ALA A 167 -5.95 -6.88 -2.74
C ALA A 167 -6.82 -7.40 -3.90
N ASN A 168 -6.34 -8.43 -4.61
CA ASN A 168 -7.05 -9.08 -5.73
C ASN A 168 -7.39 -8.15 -6.91
N TRP A 169 -6.42 -7.35 -7.33
CA TRP A 169 -6.44 -6.57 -8.58
C TRP A 169 -5.05 -6.58 -9.23
N SER A 170 -4.94 -6.16 -10.49
CA SER A 170 -3.71 -6.29 -11.27
C SER A 170 -3.37 -5.02 -12.03
N ILE A 171 -2.12 -4.56 -11.88
CA ILE A 171 -1.58 -3.47 -12.68
C ILE A 171 -1.53 -3.83 -14.17
N ALA A 172 -1.33 -5.11 -14.50
CA ALA A 172 -1.32 -5.57 -15.89
C ALA A 172 -2.70 -5.53 -16.54
N PHE A 173 -3.78 -5.62 -15.76
CA PHE A 173 -5.14 -5.46 -16.26
C PHE A 173 -5.55 -4.00 -16.34
N ASP A 174 -5.18 -3.21 -15.33
CA ASP A 174 -5.70 -1.85 -15.15
C ASP A 174 -4.84 -0.76 -15.82
N LEU A 175 -3.65 -1.10 -16.34
CA LEU A 175 -2.78 -0.14 -17.03
C LEU A 175 -3.53 0.55 -18.19
N GLY A 176 -3.54 1.89 -18.17
CA GLY A 176 -4.19 2.73 -19.16
C GLY A 176 -5.69 2.95 -18.94
N MET A 177 -6.31 2.25 -17.99
CA MET A 177 -7.70 2.51 -17.62
C MET A 177 -7.86 3.88 -16.96
N SER A 178 -8.98 4.54 -17.26
CA SER A 178 -9.43 5.75 -16.55
C SER A 178 -9.93 5.42 -15.15
N TYR A 179 -10.04 6.46 -14.30
CA TYR A 179 -10.53 6.35 -12.92
C TYR A 179 -11.83 5.55 -12.79
N LEU A 180 -12.78 5.74 -13.70
CA LEU A 180 -14.06 5.03 -13.64
C LEU A 180 -13.96 3.60 -14.14
N GLU A 181 -13.08 3.31 -15.09
CA GLU A 181 -12.91 1.96 -15.67
C GLU A 181 -12.30 0.99 -14.64
N PHE A 182 -11.18 1.36 -14.01
CA PHE A 182 -10.55 0.48 -13.02
C PHE A 182 -11.35 0.40 -11.70
N HIS A 183 -12.29 1.32 -11.45
CA HIS A 183 -13.26 1.20 -10.36
C HIS A 183 -14.60 0.55 -10.75
N SER A 184 -14.77 0.15 -12.02
CA SER A 184 -16.02 -0.46 -12.49
C SER A 184 -16.45 -1.73 -11.72
N PRO A 185 -15.55 -2.56 -11.16
CA PRO A 185 -15.95 -3.72 -10.36
C PRO A 185 -16.53 -3.36 -8.98
N VAL A 186 -16.36 -2.11 -8.50
CA VAL A 186 -16.80 -1.72 -7.15
C VAL A 186 -18.33 -1.54 -7.13
N PRO A 187 -19.08 -2.36 -6.39
CA PRO A 187 -20.54 -2.37 -6.43
C PRO A 187 -21.12 -1.05 -5.92
N HIS A 188 -22.10 -0.50 -6.64
CA HIS A 188 -22.80 0.77 -6.35
C HIS A 188 -21.90 2.02 -6.25
N PHE A 189 -20.61 1.94 -6.54
CA PHE A 189 -19.69 3.07 -6.40
C PHE A 189 -19.93 4.16 -7.45
N ALA A 190 -20.08 3.76 -8.71
CA ALA A 190 -20.42 4.68 -9.81
C ALA A 190 -21.87 5.18 -9.70
N GLU A 191 -22.82 4.26 -9.51
CA GLU A 191 -24.27 4.54 -9.47
C GLU A 191 -24.67 5.50 -8.35
N SER A 192 -24.00 5.44 -7.19
CA SER A 192 -24.24 6.35 -6.06
C SER A 192 -23.74 7.79 -6.29
N GLY A 193 -23.02 8.03 -7.39
CA GLY A 193 -22.32 9.29 -7.66
C GLY A 193 -21.07 9.51 -6.80
N LEU A 194 -20.68 8.54 -5.95
CA LEU A 194 -19.49 8.64 -5.12
C LEU A 194 -18.21 8.63 -5.97
N ALA A 195 -18.13 7.77 -6.99
CA ALA A 195 -16.98 7.73 -7.91
C ALA A 195 -16.70 9.10 -8.54
N ALA A 196 -17.72 9.78 -9.05
CA ALA A 196 -17.58 11.11 -9.64
C ALA A 196 -17.15 12.17 -8.60
N LYS A 197 -17.68 12.10 -7.37
CA LYS A 197 -17.28 13.01 -6.29
C LYS A 197 -15.80 12.84 -5.91
N VAL A 198 -15.34 11.59 -5.76
CA VAL A 198 -13.95 11.29 -5.42
C VAL A 198 -13.02 11.69 -6.56
N ARG A 199 -13.35 11.31 -7.81
CA ARG A 199 -12.60 11.75 -9.00
C ARG A 199 -12.42 13.27 -9.06
N ASN A 200 -13.52 14.02 -8.89
CA ASN A 200 -13.49 15.48 -8.90
C ASN A 200 -12.66 16.07 -7.74
N PHE A 201 -12.65 15.41 -6.59
CA PHE A 201 -11.77 15.78 -5.48
C PHE A 201 -10.30 15.56 -5.85
N LEU A 202 -9.95 14.38 -6.39
CA LEU A 202 -8.59 14.04 -6.80
C LEU A 202 -8.06 15.02 -7.86
N LEU A 203 -8.85 15.32 -8.89
CA LEU A 203 -8.50 16.28 -9.96
C LEU A 203 -8.19 17.70 -9.43
N ARG A 204 -8.69 18.07 -8.25
CA ARG A 204 -8.47 19.37 -7.60
C ARG A 204 -7.41 19.35 -6.51
N MET A 205 -6.75 18.22 -6.27
CA MET A 205 -5.68 18.13 -5.27
C MET A 205 -4.54 19.09 -5.60
N GLU A 206 -4.12 19.86 -4.60
CA GLU A 206 -3.03 20.83 -4.68
C GLU A 206 -1.70 20.21 -4.25
N VAL A 207 -0.61 20.70 -4.84
CA VAL A 207 0.77 20.36 -4.42
C VAL A 207 0.96 20.73 -2.94
N GLY A 208 1.69 19.89 -2.20
CA GLY A 208 2.01 20.12 -0.78
C GLY A 208 0.85 19.83 0.18
N ARG A 209 -0.28 19.31 -0.30
CA ARG A 209 -1.44 18.92 0.52
C ARG A 209 -1.79 17.45 0.29
N PRO A 210 -0.96 16.50 0.76
CA PRO A 210 -1.27 15.09 0.61
C PRO A 210 -2.46 14.67 1.47
N PHE A 211 -3.10 13.58 1.07
CA PHE A 211 -4.24 12.98 1.78
C PHE A 211 -3.93 11.51 2.09
N THR A 212 -4.49 11.01 3.18
CA THR A 212 -4.51 9.58 3.53
C THR A 212 -5.96 9.12 3.63
N ARG A 213 -6.22 7.86 3.29
CA ARG A 213 -7.47 7.16 3.55
C ARG A 213 -7.18 5.70 3.87
N TYR A 214 -8.14 5.02 4.48
CA TYR A 214 -8.06 3.58 4.66
C TYR A 214 -8.97 2.84 3.70
N ASN A 215 -8.43 1.78 3.11
CA ASN A 215 -9.19 0.70 2.52
C ASN A 215 -8.94 -0.59 3.31
N TRP A 216 -9.83 -1.57 3.22
CA TRP A 216 -9.69 -2.80 3.98
C TRP A 216 -10.32 -3.99 3.26
N THR A 217 -9.85 -5.19 3.57
CA THR A 217 -10.48 -6.45 3.19
C THR A 217 -10.12 -7.54 4.20
N ILE A 218 -10.51 -8.79 3.93
CA ILE A 218 -10.07 -9.96 4.67
C ILE A 218 -9.19 -10.82 3.78
N THR A 219 -8.08 -11.28 4.33
CA THR A 219 -7.17 -12.23 3.67
C THR A 219 -7.07 -13.50 4.51
N LEU A 220 -6.87 -14.65 3.86
CA LEU A 220 -6.55 -15.91 4.51
C LEU A 220 -5.04 -16.14 4.45
N ASP A 221 -4.46 -16.46 5.59
CA ASP A 221 -3.03 -16.43 5.90
C ASP A 221 -2.40 -15.04 5.69
N PRO A 222 -1.18 -14.78 6.21
CA PRO A 222 -0.52 -13.48 6.03
C PRO A 222 0.11 -13.35 4.63
N ILE A 223 -0.69 -13.56 3.58
CA ILE A 223 -0.26 -13.43 2.18
C ILE A 223 -0.47 -11.98 1.72
N LEU A 224 0.61 -11.33 1.28
CA LEU A 224 0.54 -9.96 0.78
C LEU A 224 0.20 -9.92 -0.73
N GLU A 225 0.77 -10.87 -1.47
CA GLU A 225 0.72 -11.03 -2.93
C GLU A 225 -0.56 -11.75 -3.44
N THR A 226 -1.74 -11.24 -3.08
CA THR A 226 -3.03 -11.81 -3.54
C THR A 226 -3.44 -11.32 -4.93
N PHE A 227 -2.66 -11.68 -5.95
CA PHE A 227 -2.93 -11.35 -7.36
C PHE A 227 -4.09 -12.19 -7.95
N PRO A 228 -4.95 -11.62 -8.82
CA PRO A 228 -5.90 -12.42 -9.60
C PRO A 228 -5.23 -13.55 -10.41
N GLU A 229 -4.04 -13.30 -10.94
CA GLU A 229 -3.27 -14.23 -11.78
C GLU A 229 -2.79 -15.48 -11.02
N THR A 230 -2.75 -15.42 -9.69
CA THR A 230 -2.31 -16.53 -8.82
C THR A 230 -3.44 -17.03 -7.93
N PHE A 231 -4.69 -16.78 -8.30
CA PHE A 231 -5.86 -17.15 -7.50
C PHE A 231 -5.95 -18.66 -7.22
N ASP A 232 -5.42 -19.52 -8.08
CA ASP A 232 -5.34 -20.97 -7.85
C ASP A 232 -4.36 -21.33 -6.72
N GLU A 233 -3.35 -20.50 -6.47
CA GLU A 233 -2.38 -20.68 -5.39
C GLU A 233 -2.99 -20.28 -4.02
N TRP A 234 -3.53 -19.05 -3.90
CA TRP A 234 -4.01 -18.52 -2.63
C TRP A 234 -5.52 -18.70 -2.40
N GLY A 235 -6.35 -18.68 -3.44
CA GLY A 235 -7.82 -18.74 -3.34
C GLY A 235 -8.36 -20.09 -2.82
N LYS A 236 -7.57 -21.17 -2.92
CA LYS A 236 -7.93 -22.50 -2.38
C LYS A 236 -7.91 -22.56 -0.85
N LYS A 237 -7.22 -21.62 -0.17
CA LYS A 237 -7.09 -21.59 1.29
C LYS A 237 -8.43 -21.49 2.02
N LYS A 238 -9.47 -20.96 1.35
CA LYS A 238 -10.83 -20.95 1.89
C LYS A 238 -11.39 -22.33 2.20
N PHE A 239 -10.91 -23.38 1.53
CA PHE A 239 -11.32 -24.76 1.79
C PHE A 239 -10.63 -25.39 3.00
N GLU A 240 -9.58 -24.75 3.53
CA GLU A 240 -8.82 -25.19 4.71
C GLU A 240 -9.32 -24.52 5.99
N LEU A 241 -10.21 -23.52 5.87
CA LEU A 241 -10.72 -22.75 6.99
C LEU A 241 -11.74 -23.56 7.81
N THR A 242 -11.54 -23.61 9.13
CA THR A 242 -12.41 -24.28 10.10
C THR A 242 -12.72 -23.35 11.29
N PRO A 243 -13.75 -23.64 12.10
CA PRO A 243 -14.04 -22.84 13.30
C PRO A 243 -12.90 -22.73 14.32
N GLU A 244 -11.97 -23.69 14.31
CA GLU A 244 -10.84 -23.79 15.23
C GLU A 244 -9.65 -22.93 14.78
N ASN A 245 -9.43 -22.78 13.48
CA ASN A 245 -8.25 -22.08 12.94
C ASN A 245 -8.53 -20.63 12.49
N VAL A 246 -9.77 -20.13 12.62
CA VAL A 246 -10.14 -18.74 12.27
C VAL A 246 -9.18 -17.70 12.86
N GLY A 247 -8.80 -17.87 14.14
CA GLY A 247 -7.93 -16.94 14.84
C GLY A 247 -6.56 -16.77 14.17
N ASP A 248 -5.98 -17.87 13.69
CA ASP A 248 -4.64 -17.88 13.11
C ASP A 248 -4.67 -17.64 11.59
N MET A 249 -5.67 -18.15 10.86
CA MET A 249 -5.73 -18.03 9.39
C MET A 249 -6.35 -16.71 8.91
N VAL A 250 -7.38 -16.19 9.58
CA VAL A 250 -8.08 -15.00 9.06
C VAL A 250 -7.32 -13.74 9.49
N HIS A 251 -7.03 -12.89 8.52
CA HIS A 251 -6.36 -11.62 8.75
C HIS A 251 -7.23 -10.46 8.29
N LEU A 252 -7.35 -9.42 9.13
CA LEU A 252 -7.83 -8.13 8.68
C LEU A 252 -6.69 -7.46 7.92
N ARG A 253 -6.94 -7.18 6.65
CA ARG A 253 -6.03 -6.48 5.76
C ARG A 253 -6.44 -5.03 5.65
N VAL A 254 -5.51 -4.10 5.90
CA VAL A 254 -5.75 -2.66 5.77
C VAL A 254 -4.72 -2.05 4.84
N GLU A 255 -5.17 -1.13 4.01
CA GLU A 255 -4.32 -0.32 3.16
C GLU A 255 -4.36 1.13 3.65
N ASP A 256 -3.23 1.68 4.14
CA ASP A 256 -3.01 3.12 4.27
C ASP A 256 -2.66 3.69 2.91
N GLN A 257 -3.67 4.30 2.31
CA GLN A 257 -3.65 4.81 0.96
C GLN A 257 -3.36 6.31 0.99
N ARG A 258 -2.18 6.70 0.54
CA ARG A 258 -1.70 8.08 0.53
C ARG A 258 -1.67 8.62 -0.89
N LEU A 259 -2.18 9.83 -1.07
CA LEU A 259 -2.34 10.50 -2.35
C LEU A 259 -1.60 11.83 -2.32
N THR A 260 -0.69 12.03 -3.26
CA THR A 260 0.16 13.23 -3.35
C THR A 260 0.14 13.79 -4.77
N ARG A 261 -0.22 15.07 -4.91
CA ARG A 261 -0.11 15.79 -6.18
C ARG A 261 1.35 16.06 -6.48
N LEU A 262 1.79 15.66 -7.68
CA LEU A 262 3.15 15.86 -8.16
C LEU A 262 3.31 17.28 -8.77
N PRO A 263 4.33 18.07 -8.36
CA PRO A 263 4.51 19.45 -8.80
C PRO A 263 4.82 19.69 -10.28
N LEU A 264 5.50 18.76 -10.97
CA LEU A 264 5.98 18.90 -12.35
C LEU A 264 5.05 18.21 -13.33
N SER A 265 4.83 16.90 -13.18
CA SER A 265 3.93 16.12 -14.05
C SER A 265 2.46 16.46 -13.85
N ASN A 266 2.11 17.10 -12.73
CA ASN A 266 0.74 17.37 -12.32
C ASN A 266 -0.12 16.10 -12.24
N GLY A 267 0.47 14.89 -12.16
CA GLY A 267 -0.26 13.66 -11.84
C GLY A 267 -0.37 13.42 -10.33
N ILE A 268 -0.87 12.24 -9.95
CA ILE A 268 -0.99 11.84 -8.54
C ILE A 268 -0.13 10.62 -8.29
N LEU A 269 0.75 10.70 -7.29
CA LEU A 269 1.34 9.53 -6.67
C LEU A 269 0.32 8.92 -5.70
N PHE A 270 -0.05 7.67 -5.96
CA PHE A 270 -0.89 6.86 -5.11
C PHE A 270 -0.02 5.77 -4.46
N SER A 271 0.25 5.95 -3.17
CA SER A 271 1.07 5.06 -2.33
C SER A 271 0.16 4.20 -1.46
N ILE A 272 0.44 2.90 -1.37
CA ILE A 272 -0.41 1.91 -0.68
C ILE A 272 0.44 1.10 0.29
N HIS A 273 0.38 1.42 1.58
CA HIS A 273 0.99 0.60 2.63
C HIS A 273 0.00 -0.47 3.07
N THR A 274 0.41 -1.74 3.10
CA THR A 274 -0.48 -2.86 3.47
C THR A 274 -0.09 -3.44 4.82
N ASP A 275 -1.03 -3.45 5.76
CA ASP A 275 -0.89 -4.13 7.06
C ASP A 275 -1.83 -5.34 7.15
N LEU A 276 -1.36 -6.42 7.77
CA LEU A 276 -2.12 -7.64 8.03
C LEU A 276 -2.08 -7.99 9.52
N ILE A 277 -3.24 -8.02 10.19
CA ILE A 277 -3.37 -8.47 11.57
C ILE A 277 -4.24 -9.72 11.66
N SER A 278 -3.76 -10.78 12.30
CA SER A 278 -4.57 -11.99 12.52
C SER A 278 -5.75 -11.70 13.44
N MET A 279 -6.84 -12.45 13.28
CA MET A 279 -7.98 -12.35 14.18
C MET A 279 -7.58 -12.62 15.64
N LYS A 280 -6.64 -13.54 15.88
CA LYS A 280 -6.08 -13.84 17.20
C LYS A 280 -5.34 -12.67 17.84
N GLU A 281 -4.63 -11.88 17.05
CA GLU A 281 -3.98 -10.68 17.55
C GLU A 281 -5.00 -9.55 17.74
N LEU A 282 -5.90 -9.34 16.77
CA LEU A 282 -6.93 -8.30 16.79
C LEU A 282 -7.82 -8.39 18.04
N VAL A 283 -8.25 -9.59 18.44
CA VAL A 283 -9.13 -9.77 19.61
C VAL A 283 -8.48 -9.41 20.95
N LYS A 284 -7.15 -9.25 21.00
CA LYS A 284 -6.48 -8.74 22.21
C LYS A 284 -6.86 -7.28 22.50
N ASN A 285 -7.29 -6.54 21.48
CA ASN A 285 -7.94 -5.25 21.65
C ASN A 285 -9.47 -5.43 21.65
N LYS A 286 -10.07 -5.38 22.84
CA LYS A 286 -11.51 -5.63 23.03
C LYS A 286 -12.39 -4.64 22.24
N GLU A 287 -12.03 -3.36 22.21
CA GLU A 287 -12.78 -2.35 21.46
C GLU A 287 -12.78 -2.65 19.96
N TRP A 288 -11.63 -3.03 19.41
CA TRP A 288 -11.50 -3.38 18.00
C TRP A 288 -12.29 -4.65 17.66
N SER A 289 -12.21 -5.66 18.53
CA SER A 289 -12.95 -6.91 18.38
C SER A 289 -14.46 -6.70 18.35
N GLU A 290 -14.99 -5.94 19.31
CA GLU A 290 -16.42 -5.61 19.40
C GLU A 290 -16.88 -4.75 18.22
N ARG A 291 -16.09 -3.74 17.82
CA ARG A 291 -16.43 -2.89 16.67
C ARG A 291 -16.41 -3.70 15.38
N PHE A 292 -15.40 -4.54 15.18
CA PHE A 292 -15.29 -5.33 13.95
C PHE A 292 -16.40 -6.38 13.86
N GLU A 293 -16.82 -6.99 14.97
CA GLU A 293 -17.99 -7.87 15.00
C GLU A 293 -19.24 -7.15 14.48
N LYS A 294 -19.55 -5.96 15.02
CA LYS A 294 -20.72 -5.17 14.61
C LYS A 294 -20.65 -4.75 13.16
N VAL A 295 -19.47 -4.32 12.69
CA VAL A 295 -19.25 -3.98 11.28
C VAL A 295 -19.58 -5.16 10.38
N LEU A 296 -19.07 -6.36 10.69
CA LEU A 296 -19.34 -7.55 9.88
C LEU A 296 -20.83 -7.94 9.90
N LEU A 297 -21.51 -7.80 11.04
CA LEU A 297 -22.95 -8.08 11.15
C LEU A 297 -23.81 -7.12 10.32
N ASP A 298 -23.44 -5.84 10.24
CA ASP A 298 -24.16 -4.81 9.47
C ASP A 298 -23.70 -4.68 8.00
N LEU A 299 -22.59 -5.33 7.63
CA LEU A 299 -22.01 -5.21 6.30
C LEU A 299 -22.95 -5.78 5.23
N PRO A 300 -23.33 -4.99 4.20
CA PRO A 300 -24.15 -5.47 3.09
C PRO A 300 -23.47 -6.64 2.36
N GLU A 301 -24.27 -7.61 1.94
CA GLU A 301 -23.73 -8.86 1.38
C GLU A 301 -22.90 -8.64 0.11
N TYR A 302 -23.35 -7.76 -0.79
CA TYR A 302 -22.60 -7.40 -2.00
C TYR A 302 -21.20 -6.84 -1.70
N MET A 303 -20.98 -6.21 -0.53
CA MET A 303 -19.65 -5.73 -0.14
C MET A 303 -18.77 -6.90 0.32
N ALA A 304 -19.36 -7.87 1.04
CA ALA A 304 -18.64 -9.07 1.47
C ALA A 304 -18.28 -9.96 0.26
N GLU A 305 -19.17 -10.03 -0.74
CA GLU A 305 -18.92 -10.70 -2.02
C GLU A 305 -17.79 -10.00 -2.81
N TYR A 306 -17.88 -8.68 -2.99
CA TYR A 306 -16.83 -7.90 -3.66
C TYR A 306 -15.47 -8.02 -2.98
N LYS A 307 -15.45 -7.99 -1.63
CA LYS A 307 -14.23 -8.17 -0.83
C LYS A 307 -13.78 -9.63 -0.73
N GLY A 308 -14.54 -10.58 -1.28
CA GLY A 308 -14.12 -11.98 -1.44
C GLY A 308 -14.26 -12.87 -0.21
N PHE A 309 -15.00 -12.46 0.83
CA PHE A 309 -15.11 -13.20 2.08
C PHE A 309 -16.53 -13.62 2.49
N SER A 310 -17.55 -13.35 1.66
CA SER A 310 -18.95 -13.73 1.94
C SER A 310 -19.12 -15.19 2.36
N THR A 311 -18.45 -16.12 1.68
CA THR A 311 -18.60 -17.57 1.91
C THR A 311 -18.12 -18.05 3.28
N TYR A 312 -17.29 -17.28 3.99
CA TYR A 312 -16.79 -17.62 5.32
C TYR A 312 -16.98 -16.50 6.35
N LYS A 313 -17.75 -15.47 6.02
CA LYS A 313 -18.12 -14.36 6.92
C LYS A 313 -18.71 -14.87 8.24
N GLU A 314 -19.56 -15.90 8.18
CA GLU A 314 -20.19 -16.48 9.36
C GLU A 314 -19.16 -17.05 10.35
N LEU A 315 -18.13 -17.76 9.87
CA LEU A 315 -17.06 -18.30 10.71
C LEU A 315 -16.32 -17.19 11.46
N ILE A 316 -16.02 -16.07 10.79
CA ILE A 316 -15.37 -14.91 11.40
C ILE A 316 -16.26 -14.31 12.48
N THR A 317 -17.54 -14.06 12.18
CA THR A 317 -18.46 -13.45 13.17
C THR A 317 -18.69 -14.35 14.39
N ASN A 318 -18.79 -15.68 14.19
CA ASN A 318 -18.94 -16.63 15.29
C ASN A 318 -17.67 -16.70 16.17
N TYR A 319 -16.49 -16.61 15.56
CA TYR A 319 -15.23 -16.50 16.30
C TYR A 319 -15.20 -15.22 17.16
N LEU A 320 -15.49 -14.06 16.57
CA LEU A 320 -15.48 -12.77 17.28
C LEU A 320 -16.47 -12.77 18.45
N LYS A 321 -17.71 -13.24 18.24
CA LYS A 321 -18.72 -13.41 19.30
C LYS A 321 -18.21 -14.24 20.48
N ARG A 322 -17.57 -15.39 20.18
CA ARG A 322 -17.02 -16.28 21.20
C ARG A 322 -15.90 -15.61 21.98
N MET A 323 -15.03 -14.86 21.31
CA MET A 323 -13.94 -14.14 21.98
C MET A 323 -14.46 -12.97 22.81
N ASN A 324 -15.42 -12.19 22.30
CA ASN A 324 -16.03 -11.07 23.01
C ASN A 324 -16.84 -11.50 24.24
N ALA A 325 -17.42 -12.70 24.23
CA ALA A 325 -18.11 -13.27 25.39
C ALA A 325 -17.17 -13.82 26.48
N ALA A 326 -15.91 -14.12 26.12
CA ALA A 326 -14.91 -14.70 27.02
C ALA A 326 -13.99 -13.66 27.67
N LEU A 327 -13.98 -12.43 27.17
CA LEU A 327 -13.21 -11.27 27.64
C LEU A 327 -14.08 -10.33 28.49
#